data_AF-A0A847GQ64-F1
#
_entry.id   AF-A0A847GQ64-F1
#
_cell.length_a   1.000
_cell.length_b   1.000
_cell.length_c   1.000
_cell.angle_alpha   90.00
_cell.angle_beta   90.00
_cell.angle_gamma   90.00
#
_symmetry.space_group_name_H-M   'P 1'
#
loop_
_entity.id
_entity.type
_entity.pdbx_description
1 polymer ?
#
loop_
_entity_poly.entity_id
_entity_poly.type
_entity_poly.pdbx_seq_one_letter_code
_entity_poly.pdbx_strand_id
1 'polypeptide(L)'
;MIQFRDFVPKMLSAPAFFKVGEYETFRKAVAAANAWIEQERIDVMHIETVVLPNIWSRYEDGSTDGSLGISGDSPSFWHQIVRVWYREK
;
A
#
# COMPACT_ATOMS: atom_id res chain seq x y z
N MET A 1 -16.21 7.96 -13.82
CA MET A 1 -15.69 8.88 -12.78
C MET A 1 -14.22 8.56 -12.50
N ILE A 2 -13.42 9.42 -11.85
CA ILE A 2 -12.03 9.08 -11.48
C ILE A 2 -12.06 8.23 -10.21
N GLN A 3 -11.37 7.09 -10.24
CA GLN A 3 -11.22 6.17 -9.12
C GLN A 3 -9.74 5.81 -8.93
N PHE A 4 -9.39 5.24 -7.78
CA PHE A 4 -8.07 4.65 -7.57
C PHE A 4 -8.15 3.29 -6.86
N ARG A 5 -7.12 2.47 -7.06
CA ARG A 5 -6.91 1.24 -6.30
C ARG A 5 -5.46 1.15 -5.86
N ASP A 6 -5.29 0.83 -4.58
CA ASP A 6 -3.98 0.60 -3.99
C ASP A 6 -3.64 -0.90 -3.94
N PHE A 7 -2.39 -1.18 -4.23
CA PHE A 7 -1.77 -2.49 -4.08
C PHE A 7 -0.70 -2.37 -3.01
N VAL A 8 -1.10 -2.75 -1.80
CA VAL A 8 -0.26 -2.66 -0.60
C VAL A 8 0.43 -4.01 -0.37
N PRO A 9 1.76 -4.07 -0.23
CA PRO A 9 2.44 -5.31 0.14
C PRO A 9 1.95 -5.80 1.51
N LYS A 10 1.43 -7.03 1.57
CA LYS A 10 0.83 -7.57 2.81
C LYS A 10 1.87 -7.75 3.91
N MET A 11 1.47 -7.49 5.15
CA MET A 11 2.24 -7.92 6.32
C MET A 11 2.16 -9.44 6.48
N LEU A 12 3.31 -10.10 6.46
CA LEU A 12 3.46 -11.55 6.59
C LEU A 12 3.61 -11.96 8.05
N SER A 13 4.35 -11.17 8.84
CA SER A 13 4.40 -11.32 10.29
C SER A 13 4.47 -9.96 10.96
N ALA A 14 3.67 -9.80 12.02
CA ALA A 14 3.65 -8.59 12.82
C ALA A 14 5.00 -8.40 13.55
N PRO A 15 5.45 -7.15 13.77
CA PRO A 15 6.59 -6.88 14.62
C PRO A 15 6.34 -7.39 16.05
N ALA A 16 7.39 -7.88 16.70
CA ALA A 16 7.37 -8.35 18.08
C ALA A 16 8.63 -7.86 18.81
N PHE A 17 8.75 -8.13 20.12
CA PHE A 17 9.94 -7.76 20.88
C PHE A 17 11.20 -8.36 20.21
N PHE A 18 12.12 -7.49 19.79
CA PHE A 18 13.32 -7.79 18.98
C PHE A 18 13.11 -8.34 17.55
N LYS A 19 11.88 -8.38 17.03
CA LYS A 19 11.61 -8.81 15.65
C LYS A 19 10.97 -7.70 14.84
N VAL A 20 11.60 -7.32 13.73
CA VAL A 20 10.98 -6.43 12.73
C VAL A 20 9.85 -7.15 12.01
N GLY A 21 8.80 -6.41 11.65
CA GLY A 21 7.73 -6.95 10.83
C GLY A 21 8.25 -7.39 9.47
N GLU A 22 7.70 -8.49 8.95
CA GLU A 22 8.00 -8.97 7.61
C GLU A 22 6.85 -8.64 6.68
N TYR A 23 7.18 -8.23 5.46
CA TYR A 23 6.21 -7.79 4.46
C TYR A 23 6.49 -8.47 3.13
N GLU A 24 5.47 -8.56 2.30
CA GLU A 24 5.66 -8.89 0.89
C GLU A 24 6.59 -7.87 0.22
N THR A 25 7.29 -8.32 -0.82
CA THR A 25 8.15 -7.43 -1.59
C THR A 25 7.30 -6.44 -2.39
N PHE A 26 7.82 -5.23 -2.63
CA PHE A 26 7.16 -4.27 -3.52
C PHE A 26 6.87 -4.84 -4.92
N ARG A 27 7.72 -5.75 -5.41
CA ARG A 27 7.49 -6.47 -6.67
C ARG A 27 6.18 -7.25 -6.69
N LYS A 28 5.74 -7.81 -5.55
CA LYS A 28 4.44 -8.49 -5.46
C LYS A 28 3.27 -7.51 -5.62
N ALA A 29 3.38 -6.30 -5.07
CA ALA A 29 2.37 -5.26 -5.28
C ALA A 29 2.28 -4.84 -6.75
N VAL A 30 3.43 -4.65 -7.42
CA VAL A 30 3.48 -4.37 -8.87
C VAL A 30 2.86 -5.51 -9.67
N ALA A 31 3.19 -6.76 -9.36
CA ALA A 31 2.61 -7.92 -10.04
C ALA A 31 1.08 -8.02 -9.86
N ALA A 32 0.59 -7.73 -8.65
CA ALA A 32 -0.84 -7.70 -8.36
C ALA A 32 -1.57 -6.58 -9.14
N ALA A 33 -0.95 -5.40 -9.25
CA ALA A 33 -1.48 -4.30 -10.06
C ALA A 33 -1.61 -4.71 -11.54
N ASN A 34 -0.55 -5.28 -12.11
CA ASN A 34 -0.55 -5.76 -13.50
C ASN A 34 -1.66 -6.79 -13.75
N ALA A 35 -1.76 -7.81 -12.89
CA ALA A 35 -2.77 -8.86 -13.04
C ALA A 35 -4.19 -8.31 -13.00
N TRP A 36 -4.47 -7.37 -12.08
CA TRP A 36 -5.78 -6.73 -11.99
C TRP A 36 -6.11 -5.88 -13.23
N ILE A 37 -5.15 -5.07 -13.71
CA ILE A 37 -5.33 -4.24 -14.91
C ILE A 37 -5.67 -5.11 -16.13
N GLU A 38 -4.93 -6.21 -16.31
CA GLU A 38 -5.13 -7.13 -17.43
C GLU A 38 -6.48 -7.86 -17.34
N GLN A 39 -6.80 -8.41 -16.17
CA GLN A 39 -8.01 -9.19 -15.95
C GLN A 39 -9.29 -8.35 -16.14
N GLU A 40 -9.33 -7.16 -15.55
CA GLU A 40 -10.53 -6.31 -15.53
C GLU A 40 -10.60 -5.33 -16.71
N ARG A 41 -9.55 -5.28 -17.56
CA ARG A 41 -9.42 -4.36 -18.69
C ARG A 41 -9.69 -2.91 -18.27
N ILE A 42 -8.93 -2.48 -17.25
CA ILE A 42 -9.04 -1.15 -16.63
C ILE A 42 -8.58 -0.06 -17.59
N ASP A 43 -9.34 1.05 -17.71
CA ASP A 43 -8.87 2.28 -18.37
C ASP A 43 -7.94 3.05 -17.43
N VAL A 44 -6.66 2.68 -17.46
CA VAL A 44 -5.63 3.26 -16.59
C VAL A 44 -5.30 4.68 -17.03
N MET A 45 -5.39 5.62 -16.10
CA MET A 45 -4.99 7.00 -16.29
C MET A 45 -3.56 7.25 -15.83
N HIS A 46 -3.17 6.70 -14.69
CA HIS A 46 -1.86 6.90 -14.07
C HIS A 46 -1.52 5.76 -13.12
N ILE A 47 -0.22 5.47 -12.98
CA ILE A 47 0.31 4.53 -12.00
C ILE A 47 1.45 5.25 -11.27
N GLU A 48 1.41 5.23 -9.94
CA GLU A 48 2.44 5.83 -9.10
C GLU A 48 2.88 4.90 -7.97
N THR A 49 4.10 5.14 -7.47
CA THR A 49 4.57 4.58 -6.22
C THR A 49 4.33 5.59 -5.11
N VAL A 50 3.49 5.25 -4.13
CA VAL A 50 3.24 6.07 -2.94
C VAL A 50 4.01 5.49 -1.77
N VAL A 51 4.62 6.34 -0.93
CA VAL A 51 5.37 5.92 0.27
C VAL A 51 4.64 6.44 1.50
N LEU A 52 4.17 5.53 2.35
CA LEU A 52 3.32 5.84 3.49
C LEU A 52 3.90 5.28 4.80
N PRO A 53 3.90 6.04 5.91
CA PRO A 53 4.34 5.53 7.19
C PRO A 53 3.23 4.76 7.90
N ASN A 54 3.60 3.70 8.64
CA ASN A 54 2.79 3.06 9.68
C ASN A 54 1.38 2.58 9.28
N ILE A 55 1.13 2.33 7.98
CA ILE A 55 -0.19 1.87 7.45
C ILE A 55 -0.65 0.50 7.97
N TRP A 56 0.18 -0.21 8.73
CA TRP A 56 -0.17 -1.48 9.40
C TRP A 56 -0.35 -1.30 10.92
N SER A 57 -0.32 -0.07 11.42
CA SER A 57 -0.60 0.25 12.81
C SER A 57 -2.06 -0.05 13.15
N ARG A 58 -2.32 -0.47 14.39
CA ARG A 58 -3.68 -0.76 14.88
C ARG A 58 -4.62 0.47 14.93
N TYR A 59 -4.07 1.66 14.71
CA TYR A 59 -4.79 2.94 14.79
C TYR A 59 -5.03 3.57 13.41
N GLU A 60 -4.60 2.91 12.34
CA GLU A 60 -4.65 3.40 10.96
C GLU A 60 -5.52 2.42 10.15
N ASP A 61 -6.32 2.92 9.22
CA ASP A 61 -7.14 2.10 8.30
C ASP A 61 -6.38 1.76 7.00
N GLY A 62 -5.15 2.28 6.83
CA GLY A 62 -4.17 1.82 5.86
C GLY A 62 -3.80 2.88 4.83
N SER A 63 -3.71 2.50 3.56
CA SER A 63 -3.24 3.41 2.50
C SER A 63 -4.22 4.52 2.11
N THR A 64 -5.44 4.45 2.64
CA THR A 64 -6.52 5.40 2.39
C THR A 64 -6.66 6.47 3.46
N ASP A 65 -5.88 6.38 4.54
CA ASP A 65 -5.91 7.39 5.60
C ASP A 65 -5.47 8.75 5.05
N GLY A 66 -6.29 9.77 5.31
CA GLY A 66 -5.99 11.14 4.89
C GLY A 66 -4.84 11.79 5.68
N SER A 67 -4.51 11.21 6.84
CA SER A 67 -3.41 11.63 7.71
C SER A 67 -2.87 10.40 8.42
N LEU A 68 -1.55 10.22 8.40
CA LEU A 68 -0.87 9.10 9.05
C LEU A 68 0.02 9.61 10.19
N GLY A 69 -0.04 8.94 11.33
CA GLY A 69 0.79 9.27 12.48
C GLY A 69 2.21 8.71 12.36
N ILE A 70 3.19 9.54 12.73
CA ILE A 70 4.53 9.07 13.11
C ILE A 70 4.69 9.24 14.62
N SER A 71 5.11 8.20 15.33
CA SER A 71 5.41 8.28 16.76
C SER A 71 6.83 8.82 16.96
N GLY A 72 7.01 9.83 17.80
CA GLY A 72 8.35 10.34 18.13
C GLY A 72 9.24 9.35 18.89
N ASP A 73 8.63 8.49 19.72
CA ASP A 73 9.34 7.58 20.62
C ASP A 73 9.43 6.12 20.11
N SER A 74 8.80 5.79 18.97
CA SER A 74 8.86 4.45 18.38
C SER A 74 9.28 4.50 16.91
N PRO A 75 9.98 3.46 16.40
CA PRO A 75 10.42 3.43 15.01
C PRO A 75 9.23 3.55 14.06
N SER A 76 9.32 4.50 13.13
CA SER A 76 8.36 4.58 12.02
C SER A 76 8.78 3.65 10.90
N PHE A 77 7.85 2.82 10.43
CA PHE A 77 8.05 1.94 9.29
C PHE A 77 7.42 2.55 8.05
N TRP A 78 8.18 2.63 6.97
CA TRP A 78 7.73 3.22 5.70
C TRP A 78 7.44 2.11 4.69
N HIS A 79 6.32 2.23 3.99
CA HIS A 79 5.82 1.22 3.07
C HIS A 79 5.63 1.83 1.69
N GLN A 80 6.23 1.19 0.68
CA GLN A 80 6.00 1.52 -0.73
C GLN A 80 4.80 0.74 -1.23
N ILE A 81 3.85 1.42 -1.87
CA ILE A 81 2.66 0.83 -2.47
C ILE A 81 2.53 1.26 -3.92
N VAL A 82 1.77 0.52 -4.71
CA VAL A 82 1.38 0.95 -6.06
C VAL A 82 -0.03 1.51 -6.00
N ARG A 83 -0.23 2.74 -6.46
CA ARG A 83 -1.56 3.31 -6.67
C ARG A 83 -1.85 3.40 -8.16
N VAL A 84 -3.00 2.87 -8.57
CA VAL A 84 -3.48 2.97 -9.95
C VAL A 84 -4.70 3.88 -9.98
N TRP A 85 -4.60 4.99 -10.69
CA TRP A 85 -5.74 5.87 -10.99
C TRP A 85 -6.36 5.43 -12.32
N TYR A 86 -7.69 5.33 -12.34
CA TYR A 86 -8.42 4.81 -13.51
C TYR A 86 -9.77 5.49 -13.69
N ARG A 87 -10.34 5.36 -14.89
CA ARG A 87 -11.73 5.77 -15.15
C ARG A 87 -12.68 4.62 -14.93
N GLU A 88 -13.66 4.84 -14.06
CA GLU A 88 -14.84 3.98 -13.95
C GLU A 88 -15.71 4.16 -15.20
N LYS A 89 -16.11 3.03 -15.77
CA LYS A 89 -16.93 2.94 -16.99
C LYS A 89 -18.34 3.46 -16.77
#